data_AF-A0A329S575-F1
#
_entry.id   AF-A0A329S575-F1
#
_cell.length_a   1.000
_cell.length_b   1.000
_cell.length_c   1.000
_cell.angle_alpha   90.00
_cell.angle_beta   90.00
_cell.angle_gamma   90.00
#
_symmetry.space_group_name_H-M   'P 1'
#
loop_
_entity.id
_entity.type
_entity.pdbx_description
1 polymer ?
#
loop_
_entity_poly.entity_id
_entity_poly.type
_entity_poly.pdbx_seq_one_letter_code
_entity_poly.pdbx_strand_id
1 'polypeptide(L)'
;MARWLAFFAECDFRVEYKPGRLNVVADALSRRPDYAAKTADGNRIGVESVSASSLTLIGDVKAAYASAADTKQFLSYISAPSDEERRKLAPHLRARAHRYRVHEGLLLYSAMDDDVIRIVVPNDYDLR
;
A
#
# COMPACT_ATOMS: atom_id res chain seq x y z
N MET A 1 -0.69 -23.11 4.16
CA MET A 1 0.54 -23.88 4.47
C MET A 1 1.42 -24.13 3.24
N ALA A 2 0.85 -24.43 2.06
CA ALA A 2 1.60 -24.88 0.88
C ALA A 2 2.70 -23.92 0.36
N ARG A 3 2.52 -22.60 0.46
CA ARG A 3 3.48 -21.62 -0.08
C ARG A 3 4.88 -21.70 0.55
N TRP A 4 4.97 -22.12 1.81
CA TRP A 4 6.24 -22.17 2.55
C TRP A 4 6.94 -23.52 2.45
N LEU A 5 6.25 -24.58 2.00
CA LEU A 5 6.84 -25.92 1.92
C LEU A 5 7.98 -25.98 0.91
N ALA A 6 7.85 -25.31 -0.25
CA ALA A 6 8.92 -25.25 -1.25
C ALA A 6 10.18 -24.54 -0.72
N PHE A 7 10.01 -23.51 0.11
CA PHE A 7 11.12 -22.79 0.73
C PHE A 7 11.86 -23.64 1.76
N PHE A 8 11.14 -24.45 2.52
CA PHE A 8 11.71 -25.30 3.57
C PHE A 8 12.20 -26.67 3.05
N ALA A 9 11.83 -27.06 1.83
CA ALA A 9 12.18 -28.37 1.26
C ALA A 9 13.70 -28.59 1.08
N GLU A 10 14.47 -27.51 0.97
CA GLU A 10 15.93 -27.56 0.83
C GLU A 10 16.66 -27.62 2.19
N CYS A 11 15.94 -27.42 3.31
CA CYS A 11 16.51 -27.44 4.65
C CYS A 11 16.25 -28.79 5.33
N ASP A 12 17.29 -29.40 5.90
CA ASP A 12 17.13 -30.53 6.82
C ASP A 12 16.92 -29.99 8.24
N PHE A 13 15.65 -29.79 8.61
CA PHE A 13 15.28 -29.27 9.93
C PHE A 13 14.30 -30.20 10.64
N ARG A 14 14.32 -30.12 11.98
CA ARG A 14 13.36 -30.78 12.85
C ARG A 14 12.58 -29.73 13.63
N VAL A 15 11.27 -29.93 13.72
CA VAL A 15 10.39 -29.04 14.49
C VAL A 15 10.40 -29.50 15.95
N GLU A 16 10.96 -28.66 16.83
CA GLU A 16 10.96 -28.90 18.27
C GLU A 16 10.29 -27.74 19.00
N TYR A 17 9.44 -28.05 19.97
CA TYR A 17 8.88 -27.05 20.86
C TYR A 17 9.93 -26.58 21.87
N LYS A 18 10.16 -25.27 21.95
CA LYS A 18 11.01 -24.65 22.97
C LYS A 18 10.14 -23.84 23.95
N PRO A 19 10.14 -24.16 25.25
CA PRO A 19 9.42 -23.39 26.26
C PRO A 19 9.87 -21.93 26.30
N GLY A 20 8.96 -21.01 26.64
CA GLY A 20 9.19 -19.56 26.56
C GLY A 20 10.43 -19.05 27.31
N ARG A 21 10.80 -19.68 28.44
CA ARG A 21 12.02 -19.34 29.19
C ARG A 21 13.31 -19.54 28.38
N LEU A 22 13.32 -20.43 27.40
CA LEU A 22 14.46 -20.64 26.50
C LEU A 22 14.40 -19.75 25.25
N ASN A 23 13.28 -19.06 25.04
CA ASN A 23 13.05 -18.23 23.86
C ASN A 23 13.44 -16.75 24.06
N VAL A 24 14.14 -16.41 25.16
CA VAL A 24 14.41 -15.01 25.56
C VAL A 24 15.11 -14.22 24.46
N VAL A 25 16.07 -14.82 23.76
CA VAL A 25 16.82 -14.15 22.68
C VAL A 25 15.94 -13.89 21.47
N ALA A 26 15.22 -14.92 20.99
CA ALA A 26 14.34 -14.73 19.84
C ALA A 26 13.17 -13.81 20.18
N ASP A 27 12.64 -13.85 21.41
CA ASP A 27 11.62 -12.93 21.90
C ASP A 27 12.15 -11.50 22.01
N ALA A 28 13.39 -11.28 22.45
CA ALA A 28 14.02 -9.96 22.48
C ALA A 28 14.27 -9.40 21.06
N LEU A 29 14.67 -10.25 20.11
CA LEU A 29 14.90 -9.84 18.71
C LEU A 29 13.61 -9.67 17.91
N SER A 30 12.59 -10.46 18.23
CA SER A 30 11.23 -10.32 17.66
C SER A 30 10.56 -9.04 18.16
N ARG A 31 10.87 -8.64 19.40
CA ARG A 31 10.40 -7.36 19.96
C ARG A 31 10.98 -6.21 19.16
N ARG A 32 10.07 -5.53 18.45
CA ARG A 32 10.33 -4.29 17.72
C ARG A 32 9.92 -3.12 18.61
N PRO A 33 10.86 -2.43 19.29
CA PRO A 33 10.52 -1.30 20.16
C PRO A 33 9.90 -0.14 19.36
N ASP A 34 10.24 -0.04 18.08
CA ASP A 34 9.62 0.86 17.10
C ASP A 34 8.14 0.55 16.81
N TYR A 35 7.65 -0.63 17.18
CA TYR A 35 6.23 -1.02 17.06
C TYR A 35 5.44 -0.84 18.37
N ALA A 36 6.11 -0.79 19.52
CA ALA A 36 5.45 -0.73 20.83
C ALA A 36 4.95 0.67 21.22
N ALA A 37 5.38 1.72 20.51
CA ALA A 37 4.84 3.07 20.67
C ALA A 37 4.95 3.86 19.36
N LYS A 38 3.87 3.83 18.57
CA LYS A 38 3.45 4.98 17.75
C LYS A 38 1.96 5.20 17.95
N THR A 39 1.59 5.49 19.19
CA THR A 39 0.38 6.26 19.53
C THR A 39 0.70 7.75 19.74
N ALA A 40 1.95 8.16 19.52
CA ALA A 40 2.33 9.56 19.47
C ALA A 40 3.21 9.78 18.24
N ASP A 41 2.71 10.68 17.40
CA ASP A 41 3.43 11.51 16.44
C ASP A 41 4.06 10.86 15.19
N GLY A 42 3.50 11.30 14.06
CA GLY A 42 4.27 11.71 12.89
C GLY A 42 4.97 10.59 12.14
N ASN A 43 4.39 10.24 11.00
CA ASN A 43 5.06 9.55 9.90
C ASN A 43 5.23 8.03 10.08
N ARG A 44 4.20 7.26 9.71
CA ARG A 44 4.30 5.84 9.34
C ARG A 44 3.51 5.62 8.06
N ILE A 45 4.20 5.30 6.97
CA ILE A 45 3.61 4.57 5.86
C ILE A 45 3.50 3.11 6.32
N GLY A 46 2.47 2.82 7.11
CA GLY A 46 2.07 1.47 7.50
C GLY A 46 0.72 1.14 6.86
N VAL A 47 0.61 -0.02 6.23
CA VAL A 47 -0.69 -0.53 5.76
C VAL A 47 -1.53 -0.84 7.00
N GLU A 48 -2.50 0.00 7.27
CA GLU A 48 -3.37 -0.08 8.44
C GLU A 48 -4.78 -0.46 7.96
N SER A 49 -5.29 -1.61 8.42
CA SER A 49 -6.69 -2.00 8.19
C SER A 49 -7.57 -1.25 9.20
N VAL A 50 -8.12 -0.12 8.81
CA VAL A 50 -8.94 0.74 9.66
C VAL A 50 -10.41 0.62 9.23
N SER A 51 -11.32 0.30 10.16
CA SER A 51 -12.73 0.03 9.85
C SER A 51 -13.73 1.08 10.35
N ALA A 52 -13.29 2.17 10.99
CA ALA A 52 -14.17 3.28 11.37
C ALA A 52 -13.59 4.67 11.03
N SER A 53 -12.32 4.94 11.34
CA SER A 53 -11.61 6.17 10.90
C SER A 53 -11.28 6.19 9.40
N SER A 54 -11.67 5.14 8.67
CA SER A 54 -11.41 4.96 7.25
C SER A 54 -12.39 5.76 6.39
N LEU A 55 -13.62 6.04 6.85
CA LEU A 55 -14.57 6.84 6.06
C LEU A 55 -14.14 8.32 5.95
N THR A 56 -13.64 8.91 7.05
CA THR A 56 -13.11 10.28 7.04
C THR A 56 -11.84 10.35 6.20
N LEU A 57 -10.90 9.42 6.43
CA LEU A 57 -9.65 9.35 5.66
C LEU A 57 -9.89 9.13 4.15
N ILE A 58 -10.83 8.26 3.78
CA ILE A 58 -11.21 8.03 2.38
C ILE A 58 -11.81 9.31 1.78
N GLY A 59 -12.62 10.04 2.55
CA GLY A 59 -13.13 11.35 2.15
C GLY A 59 -12.01 12.35 1.89
N ASP A 60 -11.03 12.42 2.79
CA ASP A 60 -9.88 13.31 2.70
C ASP A 60 -8.98 12.96 1.49
N VAL A 61 -8.74 11.67 1.25
CA VAL A 61 -8.00 11.20 0.07
C VAL A 61 -8.73 11.56 -1.23
N LYS A 62 -10.05 11.40 -1.27
CA LYS A 62 -10.88 11.82 -2.42
C LYS A 62 -10.80 13.33 -2.64
N ALA A 63 -10.82 14.12 -1.56
CA ALA A 63 -10.64 15.56 -1.64
C ALA A 63 -9.24 15.94 -2.15
N ALA A 64 -8.19 15.24 -1.70
CA ALA A 64 -6.82 15.45 -2.16
C ALA A 64 -6.62 15.15 -3.65
N TYR A 65 -7.42 14.25 -4.25
CA TYR A 65 -7.40 14.09 -5.71
C TYR A 65 -7.79 15.36 -6.46
N ALA A 66 -8.61 16.22 -5.84
CA ALA A 66 -9.01 17.50 -6.40
C ALA A 66 -7.96 18.60 -6.21
N SER A 67 -6.85 18.37 -5.50
CA SER A 67 -5.73 19.32 -5.45
C SER A 67 -4.56 18.87 -6.33
N ALA A 68 -4.26 17.57 -6.38
CA ALA A 68 -3.11 17.07 -7.12
C ALA A 68 -3.32 16.97 -8.64
N ALA A 69 -2.45 17.64 -9.41
CA ALA A 69 -2.55 17.73 -10.87
C ALA A 69 -2.47 16.36 -11.56
N ASP A 70 -1.57 15.48 -11.11
CA ASP A 70 -1.36 14.16 -11.74
C ASP A 70 -2.56 13.23 -11.51
N THR A 71 -3.16 13.25 -10.31
CA THR A 71 -4.34 12.43 -10.02
C THR A 71 -5.58 12.91 -10.77
N LYS A 72 -5.73 14.22 -11.00
CA LYS A 72 -6.80 14.75 -11.86
C LYS A 72 -6.70 14.24 -13.29
N GLN A 73 -5.50 14.28 -13.88
CA GLN A 73 -5.30 13.81 -15.25
C GLN A 73 -5.56 12.30 -15.37
N PHE A 74 -5.19 11.52 -14.35
CA PHE A 74 -5.50 10.10 -14.33
C PHE A 74 -6.98 9.80 -14.15
N LEU A 75 -7.66 10.52 -13.25
CA LEU A 75 -9.09 10.36 -13.06
C LEU A 75 -9.86 10.73 -14.33
N SER A 76 -9.50 11.82 -15.01
CA SER A 76 -10.15 12.20 -16.28
C SER A 76 -9.95 11.14 -17.36
N TYR A 77 -8.73 10.61 -17.49
CA TYR A 77 -8.43 9.53 -18.44
C TYR A 77 -9.21 8.23 -18.12
N ILE A 78 -9.27 7.82 -16.85
CA ILE A 78 -9.93 6.56 -16.49
C ILE A 78 -11.46 6.69 -16.57
N SER A 79 -12.02 7.88 -16.32
CA SER A 79 -13.45 8.15 -16.53
C SER A 79 -13.85 8.12 -18.01
N ALA A 80 -12.94 8.50 -18.92
CA ALA A 80 -13.16 8.47 -20.36
C ALA A 80 -11.91 7.97 -21.09
N PRO A 81 -11.68 6.64 -21.13
CA PRO A 81 -10.46 6.06 -21.71
C PRO A 81 -10.48 6.19 -23.23
N SER A 82 -10.03 7.35 -23.71
CA SER A 82 -9.82 7.68 -25.12
C SER A 82 -8.34 7.85 -25.41
N ASP A 83 -7.92 7.57 -26.64
CA ASP A 83 -6.55 7.80 -27.10
C ASP A 83 -6.17 9.29 -27.07
N GLU A 84 -7.14 10.19 -27.23
CA GLU A 84 -6.93 11.63 -27.07
C GLU A 84 -6.62 12.00 -25.60
N GLU A 85 -7.38 11.46 -24.65
CA GLU A 85 -7.12 11.66 -23.22
C GLU A 85 -5.81 11.01 -22.79
N ARG A 86 -5.50 9.83 -23.37
CA ARG A 86 -4.20 9.19 -23.17
C ARG A 86 -3.06 10.08 -23.66
N ARG A 87 -3.26 10.84 -24.74
CA ARG A 87 -2.29 11.83 -25.26
C ARG A 87 -2.23 13.14 -24.48
N LYS A 88 -3.11 13.36 -23.49
CA LYS A 88 -3.03 14.51 -22.57
C LYS A 88 -2.25 14.19 -21.29
N LEU A 89 -2.19 12.92 -20.89
CA LEU A 89 -1.41 12.45 -19.74
C LEU A 89 0.08 12.79 -19.88
N ALA A 90 0.78 13.05 -18.77
CA ALA A 90 2.24 13.13 -18.80
C ALA A 90 2.88 11.79 -19.23
N PRO A 91 4.07 11.78 -19.88
CA PRO A 91 4.69 10.56 -20.43
C PRO A 91 4.84 9.42 -19.41
N HIS A 92 5.23 9.75 -18.18
CA HIS A 92 5.40 8.79 -17.10
C HIS A 92 4.07 8.20 -16.60
N LEU A 93 2.98 8.97 -16.67
CA LEU A 93 1.62 8.52 -16.35
C LEU A 93 1.11 7.57 -17.45
N ARG A 94 1.33 7.90 -18.73
CA ARG A 94 0.94 7.04 -19.87
C ARG A 94 1.57 5.66 -19.81
N ALA A 95 2.87 5.59 -19.49
CA ALA A 95 3.61 4.33 -19.42
C ALA A 95 3.04 3.38 -18.37
N ARG A 96 2.44 3.92 -17.30
CA ARG A 96 1.93 3.16 -16.16
C ARG A 96 0.40 3.10 -16.11
N ALA A 97 -0.31 3.65 -17.10
CA ALA A 97 -1.77 3.77 -17.06
C ALA A 97 -2.50 2.42 -16.90
N HIS A 98 -1.97 1.34 -17.49
CA HIS A 98 -2.51 -0.03 -17.34
C HIS A 98 -2.49 -0.56 -15.89
N ARG A 99 -1.68 0.05 -15.01
CA ARG A 99 -1.54 -0.34 -13.60
C ARG A 99 -2.54 0.35 -12.68
N TYR A 100 -3.31 1.31 -13.21
CA TYR A 100 -4.26 2.07 -12.44
C TYR A 100 -5.70 1.70 -12.81
N ARG A 101 -6.57 1.66 -11.80
CA ARG A 101 -8.02 1.42 -11.94
C ARG A 101 -8.76 2.37 -11.00
N VAL A 102 -10.03 2.67 -11.29
CA VAL A 102 -10.87 3.47 -10.38
C VAL A 102 -12.00 2.61 -9.85
N HIS A 103 -12.23 2.67 -8.54
CA HIS A 103 -13.36 2.02 -7.88
C HIS A 103 -13.94 2.98 -6.83
N GLU A 104 -15.24 3.27 -6.91
CA GLU A 104 -15.94 4.17 -5.97
C GLU A 104 -15.25 5.55 -5.78
N GLY A 105 -14.65 6.08 -6.85
CA GLY A 105 -13.93 7.35 -6.81
C GLY A 105 -12.54 7.28 -6.16
N LEU A 106 -12.03 6.08 -5.87
CA LEU A 106 -10.65 5.85 -5.43
C LEU A 106 -9.77 5.38 -6.57
N LEU A 107 -8.56 5.95 -6.66
CA LEU A 107 -7.55 5.52 -7.61
C LEU A 107 -6.77 4.35 -7.00
N LEU A 108 -6.85 3.20 -7.65
CA LEU A 108 -6.22 1.95 -7.25
C LEU A 108 -4.99 1.71 -8.12
N TYR A 109 -3.90 1.27 -7.50
CA TYR A 109 -2.65 0.92 -8.16
C TYR A 109 -2.30 -0.55 -7.91
N SER A 110 -1.90 -1.25 -8.97
CA SER A 110 -1.36 -2.60 -8.91
C SER A 110 -0.04 -2.68 -9.66
N ALA A 111 1.05 -3.15 -9.03
CA ALA A 111 2.33 -3.21 -9.74
C ALA A 111 2.37 -4.33 -10.80
N MET A 112 1.63 -5.42 -10.56
CA MET A 112 1.42 -6.57 -11.44
C MET A 112 -0.06 -7.00 -11.39
N ASP A 113 -0.53 -7.81 -12.35
CA ASP A 113 -1.95 -8.21 -12.42
C ASP A 113 -2.43 -9.02 -11.19
N ASP A 114 -1.53 -9.71 -10.49
CA ASP A 114 -1.79 -10.47 -9.24
C ASP A 114 -1.22 -9.80 -7.97
N ASP A 115 -0.83 -8.52 -8.04
CA ASP A 115 -0.27 -7.80 -6.89
C ASP A 115 -1.37 -7.27 -5.95
N VAL A 116 -0.97 -6.92 -4.72
CA VAL A 116 -1.85 -6.29 -3.73
C VAL A 116 -2.28 -4.91 -4.25
N ILE A 117 -3.59 -4.72 -4.38
CA ILE A 117 -4.19 -3.44 -4.76
C ILE A 117 -3.93 -2.40 -3.66
N ARG A 118 -3.36 -1.25 -4.05
CA ARG A 118 -3.08 -0.12 -3.14
C ARG A 118 -3.87 1.11 -3.55
N ILE A 119 -4.37 1.87 -2.57
CA ILE A 119 -4.96 3.18 -2.82
C ILE A 119 -3.83 4.17 -3.10
N VAL A 120 -3.97 4.95 -4.17
CA VAL A 120 -3.05 6.05 -4.47
C VAL A 120 -3.39 7.21 -3.54
N VAL A 121 -2.43 7.63 -2.73
CA VAL A 121 -2.54 8.85 -1.92
C VAL A 121 -1.66 9.90 -2.59
N PRO A 122 -2.21 11.07 -2.98
CA PRO A 122 -1.41 12.15 -3.53
C PRO A 122 -0.35 12.59 -2.52
N ASN A 123 0.84 12.95 -3.00
CA ASN A 123 1.84 13.57 -2.13
C ASN A 123 1.31 14.92 -1.64
N ASP A 124 1.36 15.12 -0.34
CA ASP A 124 1.14 16.41 0.28
C ASP A 124 2.44 17.22 0.14
N TYR A 125 2.41 18.22 -0.74
CA TYR A 125 3.57 19.08 -1.00
C TYR A 125 3.80 20.10 0.13
N ASP A 126 2.84 20.25 1.06
CA ASP A 126 2.92 21.19 2.18
C ASP A 126 3.66 20.60 3.39
N LEU A 127 3.92 19.28 3.40
CA LEU A 127 4.66 18.57 4.46
C LEU A 127 6.20 18.64 4.30
N ARG A 128 6.73 19.79 3.87
CA ARG A 128 8.18 20.00 3.70
C ARG A 128 8.92 20.30 5.00
#